data_AF-A0A554XBF8-F1
#
_entry.id   AF-A0A554XBF8-F1
#
_cell.length_a   1.000
_cell.length_b   1.000
_cell.length_c   1.000
_cell.angle_alpha   90.00
_cell.angle_beta   90.00
_cell.angle_gamma   90.00
#
_symmetry.space_group_name_H-M   'P 1'
#
loop_
_entity.id
_entity.type
_entity.pdbx_description
1 polymer ?
#
loop_
_entity_poly.entity_id
_entity_poly.type
_entity_poly.pdbx_seq_one_letter_code
_entity_poly.pdbx_strand_id
1 'polypeptide(L)'
;MPDFSAPLLHRTAARPWPLRRALAAAAWALGVTLGSPALHAQPATAAAAPYAEVQRLLADGDAVLARQRLQQWLQDHPDDAQARLLLGVALAAAGDAAGAQREYETLTQRYPELPEPYNNLAVLHAAAGRLQEARAALEAAIRFHPDYATAHRNLGDVYAQLALGHWQRALALQPDIPGLGRRADALRQLLATPPAAR
;
A
#
# COMPACT_ATOMS: atom_id res chain seq x y z
N MET A 1 -3.69 42.00 -36.68
CA MET A 1 -3.15 40.74 -36.14
C MET A 1 -3.59 40.66 -34.69
N PRO A 2 -4.30 39.62 -34.24
CA PRO A 2 -4.75 39.55 -32.85
C PRO A 2 -3.64 38.98 -31.96
N ASP A 3 -3.40 39.69 -30.87
CA ASP A 3 -2.49 39.40 -29.76
C ASP A 3 -3.09 38.26 -28.90
N PHE A 4 -2.39 37.12 -28.85
CA PHE A 4 -2.75 35.96 -28.04
C PHE A 4 -2.03 36.02 -26.69
N SER A 5 -2.44 36.97 -25.84
CA SER A 5 -2.03 36.98 -24.44
C SER A 5 -2.99 36.09 -23.63
N ALA A 6 -2.67 34.79 -23.57
CA ALA A 6 -3.38 33.81 -22.74
C ALA A 6 -3.03 33.98 -21.25
N PRO A 7 -3.98 33.78 -20.31
CA PRO A 7 -3.73 33.91 -18.89
C PRO A 7 -2.87 32.74 -18.38
N LEU A 8 -1.89 33.08 -17.53
CA LEU A 8 -1.06 32.13 -16.80
C LEU A 8 -1.96 31.19 -15.97
N LEU A 9 -2.12 29.96 -16.43
CA LEU A 9 -2.65 28.88 -15.62
C LEU A 9 -1.67 28.66 -14.46
N HIS A 10 -2.04 29.13 -13.27
CA HIS A 10 -1.44 28.67 -12.04
C HIS A 10 -1.70 27.16 -11.94
N ARG A 11 -0.71 26.40 -12.40
CA ARG A 11 -0.61 24.95 -12.24
C ARG A 11 -0.48 24.71 -10.73
N THR A 12 -1.60 24.60 -10.03
CA THR A 12 -1.61 24.08 -8.66
C THR A 12 -1.11 22.65 -8.76
N ALA A 13 0.17 22.44 -8.48
CA ALA A 13 0.71 21.11 -8.30
C ALA A 13 -0.20 20.39 -7.30
N ALA A 14 -0.88 19.34 -7.76
CA ALA A 14 -1.62 18.45 -6.88
C ALA A 14 -0.65 18.03 -5.79
N ARG A 15 -0.90 18.46 -4.54
CA ARG A 15 -0.06 18.09 -3.42
C ARG A 15 -0.06 16.56 -3.38
N PRO A 16 1.08 15.88 -3.59
CA PRO A 16 1.12 14.46 -3.41
C PRO A 16 0.65 14.17 -1.99
N TRP A 17 -0.18 13.15 -1.86
CA TRP A 17 -0.70 12.65 -0.59
C TRP A 17 0.39 12.67 0.49
N PRO A 18 0.07 12.86 1.80
CA PRO A 18 1.03 12.74 2.89
C PRO A 18 1.50 11.28 3.11
N LEU A 19 2.08 10.65 2.08
CA LEU A 19 2.50 9.23 2.08
C LEU A 19 3.99 9.09 2.37
N ARG A 20 4.74 10.20 2.42
CA ARG A 20 6.09 10.21 3.00
C ARG A 20 6.07 9.82 4.49
N ARG A 21 4.89 9.75 5.14
CA ARG A 21 4.73 9.19 6.50
C ARG A 21 3.87 7.93 6.57
N ALA A 22 3.13 7.56 5.53
CA ALA A 22 2.29 6.35 5.58
C ALA A 22 3.03 5.06 5.21
N LEU A 23 4.23 5.12 4.62
CA LEU A 23 5.14 3.97 4.62
C LEU A 23 5.70 3.67 6.02
N ALA A 24 5.79 4.68 6.90
CA ALA A 24 6.05 4.46 8.33
C ALA A 24 4.79 3.98 9.09
N ALA A 25 3.59 4.31 8.62
CA ALA A 25 2.32 3.84 9.20
C ALA A 25 1.90 2.44 8.73
N ALA A 26 2.49 1.89 7.66
CA ALA A 26 2.31 0.50 7.27
C ALA A 26 2.82 -0.49 8.35
N ALA A 27 3.63 -0.01 9.31
CA ALA A 27 4.02 -0.77 10.49
C ALA A 27 2.85 -1.06 11.47
N TRP A 28 1.71 -0.36 11.37
CA TRP A 28 0.64 -0.42 12.39
C TRP A 28 -0.62 -1.20 11.97
N ALA A 29 -0.62 -1.83 10.80
CA ALA A 29 -1.73 -2.69 10.36
C ALA A 29 -1.30 -4.14 10.10
N LEU A 30 -0.20 -4.60 10.70
CA LEU A 30 0.01 -6.03 10.94
C LEU A 30 -0.95 -6.41 12.07
N GLY A 31 -2.15 -6.87 11.69
CA GLY A 31 -3.00 -7.64 12.59
C GLY A 31 -2.26 -8.90 12.99
N VAL A 32 -1.45 -8.82 14.05
CA VAL A 32 -0.95 -9.99 14.77
C VAL A 32 -2.17 -10.58 15.49
N THR A 33 -2.92 -11.43 14.81
CA THR A 33 -3.78 -12.40 15.48
C THR A 33 -2.96 -13.65 15.71
N LEU A 34 -2.60 -13.87 16.99
CA LEU A 34 -2.08 -15.13 17.48
C LEU A 34 -3.02 -16.29 17.11
N GLY A 35 -2.48 -17.33 16.47
CA GLY A 35 -2.96 -18.70 16.66
C GLY A 35 -3.51 -19.44 15.44
N SER A 36 -2.71 -20.35 14.87
CA SER A 36 -3.02 -21.79 14.84
C SER A 36 -1.74 -22.60 14.61
N PRO A 37 -1.45 -23.65 15.42
CA PRO A 37 -0.20 -24.40 15.36
C PRO A 37 -0.38 -25.66 14.50
N ALA A 38 0.30 -25.76 13.37
CA ALA A 38 0.62 -27.05 12.75
C ALA A 38 1.64 -26.88 11.63
N LEU A 39 2.93 -26.88 11.99
CA LEU A 39 4.00 -27.47 11.18
C LEU A 39 5.14 -27.81 12.14
N HIS A 40 5.07 -29.01 12.70
CA HIS A 40 6.16 -29.59 13.48
C HIS A 40 7.25 -30.06 12.51
N ALA A 41 8.36 -29.34 12.51
CA ALA A 41 9.67 -29.92 12.22
C ALA A 41 10.69 -29.28 13.19
N GLN A 42 11.35 -30.11 14.00
CA GLN A 42 12.51 -29.78 14.83
C GLN A 42 13.61 -30.82 14.52
N PRO A 43 14.90 -30.57 14.84
CA PRO A 43 15.65 -29.33 14.68
C PRO A 43 17.01 -29.61 13.98
N ALA A 44 17.33 -28.90 12.91
CA ALA A 44 18.74 -28.62 12.57
C ALA A 44 18.96 -27.21 13.12
N THR A 45 19.88 -27.01 14.07
CA THR A 45 20.07 -25.76 14.86
C THR A 45 19.79 -24.51 14.04
N ALA A 46 18.52 -24.12 13.99
CA ALA A 46 18.05 -23.12 13.06
C ALA A 46 18.30 -21.80 13.77
N ALA A 47 19.08 -20.93 13.15
CA ALA A 47 19.05 -19.54 13.54
C ALA A 47 17.57 -19.15 13.65
N ALA A 48 17.16 -18.59 14.79
CA ALA A 48 15.78 -18.18 14.96
C ALA A 48 15.42 -17.22 13.81
N ALA A 49 14.25 -17.42 13.21
CA ALA A 49 13.81 -16.59 12.10
C ALA A 49 13.90 -15.09 12.49
N PRO A 50 14.35 -14.20 11.59
CA PRO A 50 14.74 -12.85 11.95
C PRO A 50 13.53 -11.92 12.17
N TYR A 51 12.30 -12.44 12.22
CA TYR A 51 11.09 -11.62 12.12
C TYR A 51 10.93 -10.62 13.25
N ALA A 52 11.21 -11.02 14.50
CA ALA A 52 11.09 -10.11 15.65
C ALA A 52 12.10 -8.96 15.57
N GLU A 53 13.34 -9.27 15.17
CA GLU A 53 14.38 -8.27 14.94
C GLU A 53 14.00 -7.34 13.80
N VAL A 54 13.58 -7.89 12.66
CA VAL A 54 13.15 -7.15 11.47
C VAL A 54 11.97 -6.24 11.78
N GLN A 55 10.97 -6.72 12.52
CA GLN A 55 9.83 -5.90 12.92
C GLN A 55 10.26 -4.71 13.77
N ARG A 56 11.19 -4.92 14.70
CA ARG A 56 11.75 -3.85 15.52
C ARG A 56 12.52 -2.84 14.67
N LEU A 57 13.37 -3.31 13.76
CA LEU A 57 14.10 -2.45 12.82
C LEU A 57 13.15 -1.63 11.94
N LEU A 58 12.07 -2.22 11.43
CA LEU A 58 11.07 -1.51 10.66
C LEU A 58 10.32 -0.46 11.50
N ALA A 59 10.01 -0.76 12.76
CA ALA A 59 9.41 0.19 13.68
C ALA A 59 10.36 1.35 14.02
N ASP A 60 11.65 1.06 14.16
CA ASP A 60 12.71 2.05 14.43
C ASP A 60 13.07 2.88 13.16
N GLY A 61 12.56 2.50 11.98
CA GLY A 61 12.83 3.16 10.70
C GLY A 61 14.11 2.67 10.01
N ASP A 62 14.79 1.67 10.57
CA ASP A 62 16.02 1.06 10.06
C ASP A 62 15.74 0.06 8.92
N ALA A 63 14.96 0.50 7.92
CA ALA A 63 14.53 -0.32 6.78
C ALA A 63 15.70 -0.90 5.97
N VAL A 64 16.84 -0.21 5.94
CA VAL A 64 18.06 -0.68 5.25
C VAL A 64 18.64 -1.92 5.95
N LEU A 65 18.69 -1.92 7.29
CA LEU A 65 19.20 -3.04 8.07
C LEU A 65 18.21 -4.21 8.05
N ALA A 66 16.90 -3.92 8.15
CA ALA A 66 15.84 -4.92 8.00
C ALA A 66 15.96 -5.65 6.65
N ARG A 67 16.12 -4.90 5.56
CA ARG A 67 16.35 -5.44 4.22
C ARG A 67 17.57 -6.35 4.18
N GLN A 68 18.71 -5.91 4.72
CA GLN A 68 19.94 -6.69 4.72
C GLN A 68 19.77 -8.01 5.49
N ARG A 69 19.12 -7.95 6.67
CA ARG A 69 18.87 -9.14 7.49
C ARG A 69 17.99 -10.16 6.78
N LEU A 70 16.95 -9.70 6.09
CA LEU A 70 16.04 -10.55 5.31
C LEU A 70 16.72 -11.13 4.07
N GLN A 71 17.55 -10.36 3.36
CA GLN A 71 18.31 -10.85 2.21
C GLN A 71 19.28 -11.95 2.61
N GLN A 72 19.96 -11.82 3.75
CA GLN A 72 20.83 -12.86 4.29
C GLN A 72 20.02 -14.13 4.62
N TRP A 73 18.89 -13.98 5.31
CA TRP A 73 18.02 -15.11 5.65
C TRP A 73 17.51 -15.85 4.41
N LEU A 74 17.09 -15.11 3.38
CA LEU A 74 16.56 -15.67 2.14
C LEU A 74 17.61 -16.39 1.27
N GLN A 75 18.92 -16.26 1.56
CA GLN A 75 19.95 -17.07 0.90
C GLN A 75 19.81 -18.54 1.29
N ASP A 76 19.56 -18.82 2.57
CA ASP A 76 19.41 -20.17 3.11
C ASP A 76 17.94 -20.65 3.09
N HIS A 77 17.00 -19.71 3.04
CA HIS A 77 15.55 -19.97 3.09
C HIS A 77 14.79 -19.33 1.92
N PRO A 78 15.09 -19.67 0.65
CA PRO A 78 14.58 -18.97 -0.53
C PRO A 78 13.05 -19.03 -0.69
N ASP A 79 12.39 -19.96 0.00
CA ASP A 79 10.96 -20.24 -0.11
C ASP A 79 10.13 -19.63 1.02
N ASP A 80 10.77 -18.95 1.97
CA ASP A 80 10.11 -18.31 3.09
C ASP A 80 9.26 -17.10 2.62
N ALA A 81 7.96 -17.35 2.47
CA ALA A 81 6.98 -16.35 2.03
C ALA A 81 6.89 -15.17 2.99
N GLN A 82 7.00 -15.41 4.30
CA GLN A 82 6.91 -14.36 5.32
C GLN A 82 8.14 -13.45 5.24
N ALA A 83 9.35 -14.01 5.09
CA ALA A 83 10.56 -13.23 4.91
C ALA A 83 10.52 -12.40 3.62
N ARG A 84 10.02 -12.97 2.51
CA ARG A 84 9.83 -12.22 1.25
C ARG A 84 8.80 -11.10 1.38
N LEU A 85 7.70 -11.33 2.09
CA LEU A 85 6.70 -10.30 2.35
C LEU A 85 7.31 -9.14 3.14
N LEU A 86 8.05 -9.45 4.22
CA LEU A 86 8.76 -8.45 5.02
C LEU A 86 9.86 -7.74 4.21
N LEU A 87 10.49 -8.43 3.26
CA LEU A 87 11.50 -7.83 2.38
C LEU A 87 10.85 -6.77 1.48
N GLY A 88 9.69 -7.08 0.90
CA GLY A 88 8.89 -6.10 0.18
C GLY A 88 8.54 -4.88 1.04
N VAL A 89 8.17 -5.08 2.30
CA VAL A 89 7.88 -3.97 3.24
C VAL A 89 9.12 -3.12 3.50
N ALA A 90 10.26 -3.76 3.78
CA ALA A 90 11.54 -3.08 4.01
C ALA A 90 12.00 -2.29 2.77
N LEU A 91 11.85 -2.86 1.57
CA LEU A 91 12.17 -2.19 0.31
C LEU A 91 11.29 -0.95 0.11
N ALA A 92 9.98 -1.07 0.32
CA ALA A 92 9.06 0.06 0.20
C ALA A 92 9.39 1.17 1.21
N ALA A 93 9.65 0.82 2.47
CA ALA A 93 10.06 1.76 3.52
C ALA A 93 11.40 2.45 3.21
N ALA A 94 12.32 1.75 2.55
CA ALA A 94 13.59 2.31 2.06
C ALA A 94 13.44 3.14 0.77
N GLY A 95 12.23 3.29 0.22
CA GLY A 95 11.94 4.04 -1.00
C GLY A 95 12.13 3.26 -2.30
N ASP A 96 12.48 1.98 -2.24
CA ASP A 96 12.59 1.09 -3.41
C ASP A 96 11.25 0.43 -3.73
N ALA A 97 10.32 1.23 -4.25
CA ALA A 97 8.99 0.77 -4.65
C ALA A 97 9.05 -0.29 -5.77
N ALA A 98 10.04 -0.21 -6.68
CA ALA A 98 10.19 -1.16 -7.77
C ALA A 98 10.71 -2.53 -7.27
N GLY A 99 11.63 -2.53 -6.31
CA GLY A 99 12.03 -3.75 -5.59
C GLY A 99 10.86 -4.38 -4.85
N ALA A 100 10.12 -3.57 -4.07
CA ALA A 100 8.96 -4.06 -3.33
C ALA A 100 7.89 -4.68 -4.25
N GLN A 101 7.59 -4.02 -5.37
CA GLN A 101 6.62 -4.52 -6.35
C GLN A 101 7.02 -5.91 -6.86
N ARG A 102 8.31 -6.12 -7.20
CA ARG A 102 8.82 -7.42 -7.68
C ARG A 102 8.67 -8.54 -6.64
N GLU A 103 8.96 -8.26 -5.37
CA GLU A 103 8.79 -9.26 -4.31
C GLU A 103 7.31 -9.64 -4.12
N TYR A 104 6.41 -8.65 -4.13
CA TYR A 104 4.98 -8.91 -4.02
C TYR A 104 4.41 -9.63 -5.24
N GLU A 105 4.81 -9.26 -6.46
CA GLU A 105 4.41 -9.97 -7.68
C GLU A 105 4.86 -11.44 -7.63
N THR A 106 6.08 -11.70 -7.18
CA THR A 106 6.59 -13.06 -6.98
C THR A 106 5.72 -13.84 -5.99
N LEU A 107 5.35 -13.21 -4.86
CA LEU A 107 4.45 -13.83 -3.88
C LEU A 107 3.06 -14.10 -4.45
N THR A 108 2.48 -13.18 -5.23
CA THR A 108 1.16 -13.42 -5.86
C THR A 108 1.17 -14.55 -6.89
N GLN A 109 2.32 -14.82 -7.52
CA GLN A 109 2.47 -15.92 -8.47
C GLN A 109 2.65 -17.26 -7.76
N ARG A 110 3.42 -17.28 -6.66
CA ARG A 110 3.81 -18.50 -5.96
C ARG A 110 2.83 -18.92 -4.87
N TYR A 111 2.20 -17.95 -4.21
CA TYR A 111 1.27 -18.11 -3.11
C TYR A 111 0.02 -17.26 -3.39
N PRO A 112 -0.73 -17.57 -4.46
CA PRO A 112 -1.85 -16.74 -4.92
C PRO A 112 -2.95 -16.62 -3.88
N GLU A 113 -3.04 -17.52 -2.91
CA GLU A 113 -3.98 -17.47 -1.81
C GLU A 113 -3.64 -16.37 -0.80
N LEU A 114 -2.37 -15.98 -0.63
CA LEU A 114 -2.00 -14.97 0.37
C LEU A 114 -2.57 -13.60 0.00
N PRO A 115 -3.38 -12.97 0.86
CA PRO A 115 -4.02 -11.71 0.53
C PRO A 115 -3.11 -10.48 0.77
N GLU A 116 -2.08 -10.60 1.60
CA GLU A 116 -1.19 -9.49 1.97
C GLU A 116 -0.36 -8.95 0.79
N PRO A 117 0.24 -9.78 -0.09
CA PRO A 117 0.97 -9.28 -1.26
C PRO A 117 0.11 -8.42 -2.18
N TYR A 118 -1.14 -8.83 -2.44
CA TYR A 118 -2.07 -8.04 -3.25
C TYR A 118 -2.43 -6.71 -2.59
N ASN A 119 -2.70 -6.72 -1.28
CA ASN A 119 -2.95 -5.50 -0.53
C ASN A 119 -1.76 -4.54 -0.59
N ASN A 120 -0.53 -5.06 -0.47
CA ASN A 120 0.67 -4.23 -0.52
C ASN A 120 0.96 -3.70 -1.94
N LEU A 121 0.71 -4.49 -2.98
CA LEU A 121 0.71 -4.00 -4.37
C LEU A 121 -0.28 -2.86 -4.54
N ALA A 122 -1.49 -2.99 -3.98
CA ALA A 122 -2.50 -1.95 -4.08
C ALA A 122 -2.06 -0.63 -3.43
N VAL A 123 -1.40 -0.70 -2.27
CA VAL A 123 -0.81 0.47 -1.60
C VAL A 123 0.24 1.13 -2.50
N LEU A 124 1.14 0.35 -3.13
CA LEU A 124 2.13 0.88 -4.07
C LEU A 124 1.50 1.51 -5.32
N HIS A 125 0.45 0.88 -5.88
CA HIS A 125 -0.28 1.41 -7.01
C HIS A 125 -1.01 2.71 -6.67
N ALA A 126 -1.72 2.75 -5.54
CA ALA A 126 -2.41 3.96 -5.09
C ALA A 126 -1.44 5.12 -4.83
N ALA A 127 -0.29 4.85 -4.20
CA ALA A 127 0.77 5.85 -3.99
C ALA A 127 1.33 6.42 -5.32
N ALA A 128 1.32 5.62 -6.38
CA ALA A 128 1.70 6.03 -7.73
C ALA A 128 0.54 6.67 -8.55
N GLY A 129 -0.64 6.86 -7.96
CA GLY A 129 -1.83 7.37 -8.66
C GLY A 129 -2.49 6.35 -9.61
N ARG A 130 -2.04 5.10 -9.59
CA ARG A 130 -2.52 3.98 -10.40
C ARG A 130 -3.73 3.31 -9.74
N LEU A 131 -4.82 4.08 -9.61
CA LEU A 131 -5.99 3.68 -8.80
C LEU A 131 -6.74 2.47 -9.36
N GLN A 132 -6.70 2.24 -10.68
CA GLN A 132 -7.36 1.08 -11.29
C GLN A 132 -6.60 -0.21 -11.00
N GLU A 133 -5.27 -0.17 -11.06
CA GLU A 133 -4.41 -1.30 -10.66
C GLU A 133 -4.52 -1.58 -9.16
N ALA A 134 -4.60 -0.53 -8.34
CA ALA A 134 -4.84 -0.68 -6.90
C ALA A 134 -6.17 -1.40 -6.61
N ARG A 135 -7.23 -1.00 -7.32
CA ARG A 135 -8.54 -1.67 -7.23
C ARG A 135 -8.43 -3.14 -7.60
N ALA A 136 -7.83 -3.46 -8.74
CA ALA A 136 -7.74 -4.84 -9.23
C ALA A 136 -6.96 -5.76 -8.27
N ALA A 137 -5.90 -5.24 -7.64
CA ALA A 137 -5.15 -5.96 -6.63
C ALA A 137 -6.00 -6.21 -5.36
N LEU A 138 -6.74 -5.22 -4.85
CA LEU A 138 -7.61 -5.41 -3.68
C LEU A 138 -8.77 -6.37 -3.96
N GLU A 139 -9.36 -6.29 -5.15
CA GLU A 139 -10.35 -7.26 -5.61
C GLU A 139 -9.76 -8.68 -5.66
N ALA A 140 -8.48 -8.83 -6.04
CA ALA A 140 -7.79 -10.12 -5.96
C ALA A 140 -7.62 -10.61 -4.52
N ALA A 141 -7.18 -9.74 -3.61
CA ALA A 141 -7.07 -10.08 -2.18
C ALA A 141 -8.40 -10.61 -1.61
N ILE A 142 -9.51 -9.93 -1.93
CA ILE A 142 -10.86 -10.30 -1.48
C ILE A 142 -11.36 -11.59 -2.14
N ARG A 143 -10.98 -11.87 -3.39
CA ARG A 143 -11.33 -13.15 -4.04
C ARG A 143 -10.74 -14.35 -3.30
N PHE A 144 -9.50 -14.25 -2.83
CA PHE A 144 -8.86 -15.33 -2.08
C PHE A 144 -9.27 -15.34 -0.61
N HIS A 145 -9.43 -14.17 0.01
CA HIS A 145 -9.88 -14.03 1.39
C HIS A 145 -11.02 -13.00 1.52
N PRO A 146 -12.28 -13.44 1.39
CA PRO A 146 -13.45 -12.56 1.45
C PRO A 146 -13.57 -11.80 2.77
N ASP A 147 -13.06 -12.34 3.87
CA ASP A 147 -13.13 -11.74 5.21
C ASP A 147 -11.92 -10.84 5.54
N TYR A 148 -11.04 -10.58 4.55
CA TYR A 148 -9.86 -9.75 4.78
C TYR A 148 -10.22 -8.26 4.90
N ALA A 149 -10.55 -7.85 6.13
CA ALA A 149 -11.06 -6.52 6.45
C ALA A 149 -10.16 -5.38 5.96
N THR A 150 -8.83 -5.55 6.01
CA THR A 150 -7.87 -4.56 5.52
C THR A 150 -8.04 -4.28 4.02
N ALA A 151 -8.29 -5.31 3.21
CA ALA A 151 -8.52 -5.13 1.78
C ALA A 151 -9.85 -4.42 1.50
N HIS A 152 -10.92 -4.75 2.21
CA HIS A 152 -12.21 -4.03 2.08
C HIS A 152 -12.08 -2.55 2.41
N ARG A 153 -11.39 -2.24 3.52
CA ARG A 153 -11.14 -0.85 3.92
C ARG A 153 -10.34 -0.11 2.85
N ASN A 154 -9.23 -0.68 2.40
CA ASN A 154 -8.38 -0.05 1.38
C ASN A 154 -9.11 0.08 0.03
N LEU A 155 -10.00 -0.86 -0.32
CA LEU A 155 -10.82 -0.79 -1.53
C LEU A 155 -11.84 0.34 -1.45
N GLY A 156 -12.43 0.58 -0.27
CA GLY A 156 -13.25 1.76 -0.01
C GLY A 156 -12.51 3.07 -0.24
N ASP A 157 -11.27 3.18 0.27
CA ASP A 157 -10.41 4.36 0.07
C ASP A 157 -10.06 4.57 -1.42
N VAL A 158 -9.82 3.49 -2.17
CA VAL A 158 -9.58 3.54 -3.61
C VAL A 158 -10.84 3.99 -4.36
N TYR A 159 -12.02 3.45 -4.04
CA TYR A 159 -13.27 3.87 -4.67
C TYR A 159 -13.61 5.34 -4.37
N ALA A 160 -13.35 5.81 -3.15
CA ALA A 160 -13.50 7.22 -2.79
C ALA A 160 -12.63 8.14 -3.68
N GLN A 161 -11.36 7.77 -3.90
CA GLN A 161 -10.46 8.53 -4.77
C GLN A 161 -10.92 8.51 -6.24
N LEU A 162 -11.36 7.36 -6.74
CA LEU A 162 -11.92 7.24 -8.09
C LEU A 162 -13.17 8.12 -8.28
N ALA A 163 -14.09 8.09 -7.32
CA ALA A 163 -15.28 8.95 -7.31
C ALA A 163 -14.89 10.43 -7.33
N LEU A 164 -13.94 10.84 -6.49
CA LEU A 164 -13.45 12.22 -6.45
C LEU A 164 -12.87 12.64 -7.80
N GLY A 165 -12.08 11.80 -8.46
CA GLY A 165 -11.53 12.07 -9.79
C GLY A 165 -12.63 12.29 -10.85
N HIS A 166 -13.67 11.45 -10.85
CA HIS A 166 -14.81 11.61 -11.75
C HIS A 166 -15.62 12.87 -11.45
N TRP A 167 -15.86 13.20 -10.18
CA TRP A 167 -16.56 14.42 -9.80
C TRP A 167 -15.78 15.67 -10.19
N GLN A 168 -14.46 15.67 -10.05
CA GLN A 168 -13.61 16.76 -10.52
C GLN A 168 -13.68 16.91 -12.03
N ARG A 169 -13.67 15.79 -12.78
CA ARG A 169 -13.86 15.83 -14.23
C ARG A 169 -15.22 16.39 -14.62
N ALA A 170 -16.29 15.99 -13.93
CA ALA A 170 -17.63 16.50 -14.17
C ALA A 170 -17.73 18.01 -13.90
N LEU A 171 -17.20 18.49 -12.77
CA LEU A 171 -17.16 19.92 -12.43
C LEU A 171 -16.30 20.75 -13.41
N ALA A 172 -15.24 20.17 -13.97
CA ALA A 172 -14.43 20.82 -14.99
C ALA A 172 -15.17 20.98 -16.33
N LEU A 173 -16.12 20.08 -16.63
CA LEU A 173 -16.95 20.14 -17.84
C LEU A 173 -18.20 21.01 -17.62
N GLN A 174 -18.79 20.95 -16.43
CA GLN A 174 -19.96 21.70 -16.02
C GLN A 174 -19.79 22.18 -14.57
N PRO A 175 -19.38 23.44 -14.36
CA PRO A 175 -19.10 23.96 -13.01
C PRO A 175 -20.32 24.02 -12.08
N ASP A 176 -21.53 24.19 -12.64
CA ASP A 176 -22.76 24.43 -11.88
C ASP A 176 -23.62 23.16 -11.73
N ILE A 177 -22.99 22.03 -11.37
CA ILE A 177 -23.72 20.80 -11.01
C ILE A 177 -24.19 20.92 -9.55
N PRO A 178 -25.52 20.99 -9.28
CA PRO A 178 -26.03 21.27 -7.94
C PRO A 178 -25.49 20.31 -6.87
N GLY A 179 -24.82 20.87 -5.86
CA GLY A 179 -24.32 20.14 -4.70
C GLY A 179 -23.07 19.29 -4.93
N LEU A 180 -22.61 19.10 -6.17
CA LEU A 180 -21.46 18.24 -6.46
C LEU A 180 -20.14 18.81 -5.93
N GLY A 181 -19.94 20.13 -6.02
CA GLY A 181 -18.76 20.80 -5.45
C GLY A 181 -18.63 20.54 -3.94
N ARG A 182 -19.72 20.75 -3.18
CA ARG A 182 -19.74 20.48 -1.73
C ARG A 182 -19.43 19.01 -1.40
N ARG A 183 -19.97 18.06 -2.18
CA ARG A 183 -19.68 16.62 -1.99
C ARG A 183 -18.21 16.30 -2.28
N ALA A 184 -17.65 16.85 -3.35
CA ALA A 184 -16.25 16.66 -3.71
C ALA A 184 -15.30 17.26 -2.65
N ASP A 185 -15.63 18.43 -2.10
CA ASP A 185 -14.85 19.06 -1.04
C ASP A 185 -14.89 18.25 0.27
N ALA A 186 -16.07 17.78 0.66
CA ALA A 186 -16.23 16.92 1.84
C ALA A 186 -15.44 15.61 1.70
N LEU A 187 -15.52 14.95 0.54
CA LEU A 187 -14.76 13.73 0.29
C LEU A 187 -13.25 13.99 0.26
N ARG A 188 -12.82 15.11 -0.32
CA ARG A 188 -11.40 15.51 -0.30
C ARG A 188 -10.90 15.73 1.13
N GLN A 189 -11.70 16.35 2.00
CA GLN A 189 -11.36 16.55 3.41
C GLN A 189 -11.27 15.22 4.17
N LEU A 190 -12.23 14.33 3.95
CA LEU A 190 -12.23 12.98 4.53
C LEU A 190 -10.96 12.22 4.14
N LEU A 191 -10.59 12.25 2.86
CA LEU A 191 -9.38 11.63 2.35
C LEU A 191 -8.10 12.31 2.87
N ALA A 192 -8.10 13.62 3.10
CA ALA A 192 -6.92 14.34 3.61
C ALA A 192 -6.66 14.11 5.11
N THR A 193 -7.66 13.66 5.86
CA THR A 193 -7.56 13.47 7.31
C THR A 193 -7.04 12.07 7.59
N PRO A 194 -5.85 11.91 8.21
CA PRO A 194 -5.39 10.57 8.58
C PRO A 194 -6.38 9.94 9.57
N PRO A 195 -6.66 8.63 9.46
CA PRO A 195 -7.49 7.94 10.45
C PRO A 195 -6.85 8.10 11.83
N ALA A 196 -7.66 8.48 12.83
CA ALA A 196 -7.18 8.62 14.20
C ALA A 196 -6.51 7.32 14.64
N ALA A 197 -5.27 7.41 15.14
CA ALA A 197 -4.62 6.28 15.80
C ALA A 197 -5.47 5.92 17.03
N ARG A 198 -6.02 4.71 17.05
CA ARG A 198 -6.63 4.11 18.24
C ARG A 198 -5.60 3.27 18.96
#